data_AF-A0A432FZE5-F1
#
_entry.id   AF-A0A432FZE5-F1
#
_cell.length_a   1.000
_cell.length_b   1.000
_cell.length_c   1.000
_cell.angle_alpha   90.00
_cell.angle_beta   90.00
_cell.angle_gamma   90.00
#
_symmetry.space_group_name_H-M   'P 1'
#
loop_
_entity.id
_entity.type
_entity.pdbx_description
1 polymer ?
#
loop_
_entity_poly.entity_id
_entity_poly.type
_entity_poly.pdbx_seq_one_letter_code
_entity_poly.pdbx_strand_id
1 'polypeptide(L)'
;MEAYVVGGWVRDRLLGLDPKDRDWVVIGATPEEMLRRGFQQVGKDFPVFLHPQTKEEYALARTERKTGPGYHGFAVDASPGVTLEEDLARRDLTINAMAMTADGRLIDPFHGAEDLRNRVLRHVSPTFVEDPLRVLRLARFAAQLEFDVAPETIELARRLARSGELEHLVPERVWQELQRAMAARAPRRFVEVLREVEALKVLFPEIDALFGIPQPARYHPEIDTGEHLLLALDAAASLTDDPLVRFAVLLHDLGKAATPPEQWPSHRGHEALGVPLVDRLCRRYR
;
A
#
# COMPACT_ATOMS: atom_id res chain seq x y z
N MET A 1 -5.17 -32.20 0.90
CA MET A 1 -4.62 -30.84 1.05
C MET A 1 -4.44 -30.29 -0.34
N GLU A 2 -5.20 -29.26 -0.66
CA GLU A 2 -5.04 -28.53 -1.91
C GLU A 2 -4.29 -27.23 -1.61
N ALA A 3 -3.32 -26.88 -2.46
CA ALA A 3 -2.49 -25.71 -2.30
C ALA A 3 -2.45 -24.90 -3.59
N TYR A 4 -2.55 -23.58 -3.45
CA TYR A 4 -2.65 -22.63 -4.56
C TYR A 4 -1.62 -21.53 -4.37
N VAL A 5 -0.88 -21.18 -5.42
CA VAL A 5 -0.03 -19.98 -5.40
C VAL A 5 -0.94 -18.77 -5.54
N VAL A 6 -0.72 -17.72 -4.74
CA VAL A 6 -1.63 -16.56 -4.67
C VAL A 6 -0.88 -15.24 -4.69
N GLY A 7 -1.62 -14.14 -4.86
CA GLY A 7 -1.10 -12.79 -4.58
C GLY A 7 -0.10 -12.26 -5.59
N GLY A 8 0.97 -11.65 -5.07
CA GLY A 8 1.95 -10.92 -5.89
C GLY A 8 2.61 -11.79 -6.95
N TRP A 9 2.89 -13.06 -6.61
CA TRP A 9 3.49 -13.99 -7.57
C TRP A 9 2.62 -14.22 -8.81
N VAL A 10 1.30 -14.43 -8.60
CA VAL A 10 0.35 -14.65 -9.71
C VAL A 10 0.22 -13.38 -10.55
N ARG A 11 0.08 -12.22 -9.92
CA ARG A 11 0.03 -10.91 -10.59
C ARG A 11 1.26 -10.66 -11.45
N ASP A 12 2.44 -10.80 -10.87
CA ASP A 12 3.71 -10.47 -11.53
C ASP A 12 3.97 -11.43 -12.70
N ARG A 13 3.65 -12.72 -12.54
CA ARG A 13 3.67 -13.70 -13.63
C ARG A 13 2.76 -13.32 -14.79
N LEU A 14 1.52 -12.88 -14.51
CA LEU A 14 0.57 -12.46 -15.54
C LEU A 14 0.98 -11.16 -16.24
N LEU A 15 1.76 -10.30 -15.57
CA LEU A 15 2.39 -9.12 -16.17
C LEU A 15 3.65 -9.45 -17.01
N GLY A 16 4.08 -10.70 -17.04
CA GLY A 16 5.33 -11.10 -17.69
C GLY A 16 6.59 -10.62 -16.96
N LEU A 17 6.46 -10.25 -15.68
CA LEU A 17 7.59 -9.95 -14.81
C LEU A 17 8.16 -11.25 -14.23
N ASP A 18 9.40 -11.22 -13.73
CA ASP A 18 9.97 -12.34 -12.98
C ASP A 18 9.45 -12.29 -11.53
N PRO A 19 8.50 -13.17 -11.15
CA PRO A 19 7.89 -13.13 -9.83
C PRO A 19 8.89 -13.68 -8.79
N LYS A 20 8.89 -13.08 -7.60
CA LYS A 20 9.77 -13.50 -6.49
C LYS A 20 9.18 -14.69 -5.72
N ASP A 21 9.10 -14.56 -4.40
CA ASP A 21 8.66 -15.63 -3.49
C ASP A 21 7.22 -16.06 -3.79
N ARG A 22 6.97 -17.37 -3.68
CA ARG A 22 5.65 -17.97 -3.82
C ARG A 22 4.96 -18.00 -2.46
N ASP A 23 3.85 -17.28 -2.37
CA ASP A 23 2.91 -17.41 -1.28
C ASP A 23 1.87 -18.47 -1.62
N TRP A 24 1.73 -19.47 -0.77
CA TRP A 24 0.77 -20.55 -0.94
C TRP A 24 -0.40 -20.41 0.04
N VAL A 25 -1.62 -20.62 -0.46
CA VAL A 25 -2.82 -20.83 0.35
C VAL A 25 -3.19 -22.30 0.33
N VAL A 26 -3.43 -22.84 1.52
CA VAL A 26 -3.81 -24.23 1.74
C VAL A 26 -5.27 -24.30 2.22
N ILE A 27 -6.08 -25.08 1.52
CA ILE A 27 -7.48 -25.34 1.91
C ILE A 27 -7.66 -26.78 2.40
N GLY A 28 -8.64 -26.97 3.29
CA GLY A 28 -9.03 -28.29 3.79
C GLY A 28 -7.97 -28.98 4.67
N ALA A 29 -7.05 -28.23 5.29
CA ALA A 29 -6.06 -28.75 6.23
C ALA A 29 -6.17 -28.08 7.59
N THR A 30 -5.74 -28.78 8.64
CA THR A 30 -5.59 -28.21 10.00
C THR A 30 -4.12 -27.96 10.33
N PRO A 31 -3.81 -27.10 11.32
CA PRO A 31 -2.44 -26.93 11.81
C PRO A 31 -1.75 -28.24 12.18
N GLU A 32 -2.47 -29.17 12.83
CA GLU A 32 -1.92 -30.48 13.22
C GLU A 32 -1.55 -31.32 12.00
N GLU A 33 -2.37 -31.27 10.93
CA GLU A 33 -2.07 -31.96 9.68
C GLU A 33 -0.84 -31.37 8.97
N MET A 34 -0.68 -30.03 8.99
CA MET A 34 0.51 -29.36 8.48
C MET A 34 1.77 -29.81 9.23
N LEU A 35 1.73 -29.79 10.57
CA LEU A 35 2.85 -30.22 11.41
C LEU A 35 3.19 -31.70 11.21
N ARG A 36 2.18 -32.58 11.10
CA ARG A 36 2.40 -34.01 10.79
C ARG A 36 3.12 -34.22 9.46
N ARG A 37 2.92 -33.32 8.49
CA ARG A 37 3.58 -33.34 7.17
C ARG A 37 4.98 -32.71 7.19
N GLY A 38 5.47 -32.29 8.35
CA GLY A 38 6.82 -31.73 8.51
C GLY A 38 6.91 -30.24 8.19
N PHE A 39 5.79 -29.54 8.01
CA PHE A 39 5.79 -28.08 7.91
C PHE A 39 6.18 -27.46 9.26
N GLN A 40 6.87 -26.32 9.20
CA GLN A 40 7.27 -25.59 10.39
C GLN A 40 6.42 -24.34 10.56
N GLN A 41 5.66 -24.24 11.65
CA GLN A 41 4.86 -23.05 11.92
C GLN A 41 5.74 -21.82 12.18
N VAL A 42 5.35 -20.67 11.62
CA VAL A 42 6.00 -19.38 11.81
C VAL A 42 4.96 -18.36 12.25
N GLY A 43 5.32 -17.58 13.27
CA GLY A 43 4.39 -16.67 13.92
C GLY A 43 3.44 -17.38 14.89
N LYS A 44 2.90 -16.62 15.85
CA LYS A 44 1.97 -17.13 16.87
C LYS A 44 0.50 -16.88 16.52
N ASP A 45 0.23 -15.77 15.83
CA ASP A 45 -1.13 -15.25 15.66
C ASP A 45 -1.81 -15.73 14.37
N PHE A 46 -1.04 -16.24 13.41
CA PHE A 46 -1.54 -16.68 12.11
C PHE A 46 -0.97 -18.06 11.73
N PRO A 47 -1.80 -18.96 11.16
CA PRO A 47 -1.36 -20.30 10.77
C PRO A 47 -0.58 -20.25 9.45
N VAL A 48 0.62 -19.64 9.49
CA VAL A 48 1.59 -19.63 8.40
C VAL A 48 2.66 -20.68 8.70
N PHE A 49 3.06 -21.43 7.68
CA PHE A 49 4.00 -22.53 7.80
C PHE A 49 5.05 -22.47 6.70
N LEU A 50 6.28 -22.87 7.00
CA LEU A 50 7.34 -23.05 6.01
C LEU A 50 7.34 -24.49 5.51
N HIS A 51 7.40 -24.64 4.19
CA HIS A 51 7.55 -25.94 3.55
C HIS A 51 8.89 -26.60 3.94
N PRO A 52 8.93 -27.90 4.28
CA PRO A 52 10.12 -28.53 4.86
C PRO A 52 11.38 -28.42 3.99
N GLN A 53 11.23 -28.53 2.67
CA GLN A 53 12.34 -28.54 1.71
C GLN A 53 12.60 -27.16 1.09
N THR A 54 11.56 -26.48 0.60
CA THR A 54 11.70 -25.24 -0.17
C THR A 54 11.75 -24.00 0.71
N LYS A 55 11.27 -24.10 1.97
CA LYS A 55 11.09 -22.97 2.89
C LYS A 55 10.13 -21.88 2.37
N GLU A 56 9.33 -22.18 1.36
CA GLU A 56 8.25 -21.29 0.91
C GLU A 56 7.13 -21.21 1.97
N GLU A 57 6.40 -20.09 1.97
CA GLU A 57 5.32 -19.82 2.93
C GLU A 57 3.99 -20.44 2.49
N TYR A 58 3.36 -21.18 3.39
CA TYR A 58 2.07 -21.85 3.24
C TYR A 58 1.15 -21.39 4.36
N ALA A 59 0.16 -20.57 4.02
CA ALA A 59 -0.87 -20.12 4.95
C ALA A 59 -2.12 -20.99 4.82
N LEU A 60 -2.74 -21.37 5.94
CA LEU A 60 -4.10 -21.91 5.89
C LEU A 60 -5.07 -20.81 5.45
N ALA A 61 -6.02 -21.18 4.58
CA ALA A 61 -7.12 -20.30 4.19
C ALA A 61 -7.90 -19.85 5.44
N ARG A 62 -8.31 -18.58 5.43
CA ARG A 62 -9.00 -17.99 6.58
C ARG A 62 -9.98 -16.91 6.18
N THR A 63 -10.94 -16.67 7.06
CA THR A 63 -11.77 -15.47 7.06
C THR A 63 -11.35 -14.56 8.21
N GLU A 64 -11.56 -13.26 8.03
CA GLU A 64 -11.29 -12.23 9.03
C GLU A 64 -12.57 -11.43 9.23
N ARG A 65 -12.96 -11.20 10.49
CA ARG A 65 -14.10 -10.34 10.82
C ARG A 65 -13.67 -9.29 11.82
N LYS A 66 -13.89 -8.01 11.51
CA LYS A 66 -13.62 -6.92 12.43
C LYS A 66 -14.47 -7.04 13.71
N THR A 67 -13.81 -7.10 14.86
CA THR A 67 -14.38 -7.17 16.22
C THR A 67 -14.04 -5.94 17.06
N GLY A 68 -13.13 -5.08 16.61
CA GLY A 68 -12.76 -3.83 17.29
C GLY A 68 -11.90 -2.90 16.43
N PRO A 69 -11.55 -1.71 16.95
CA PRO A 69 -10.63 -0.79 16.26
C PRO A 69 -9.18 -1.30 16.29
N GLY A 70 -8.41 -0.94 15.26
CA GLY A 70 -6.98 -1.23 15.16
C GLY A 70 -6.61 -2.65 14.69
N TYR A 71 -5.31 -2.91 14.57
CA TYR A 71 -4.74 -4.12 13.93
C TYR A 71 -5.09 -5.45 14.63
N HIS A 72 -5.32 -5.44 15.95
CA HIS A 72 -5.72 -6.64 16.70
C HIS A 72 -7.24 -6.85 16.76
N GLY A 73 -8.02 -5.98 16.12
CA GLY A 73 -9.48 -6.01 16.14
C GLY A 73 -10.10 -6.99 15.15
N PHE A 74 -9.49 -8.15 14.90
CA PHE A 74 -10.01 -9.15 13.95
C PHE A 74 -10.14 -10.53 14.60
N ALA A 75 -11.33 -11.12 14.50
CA ALA A 75 -11.51 -12.54 14.73
C ALA A 75 -11.13 -13.31 13.46
N VAL A 76 -10.25 -14.30 13.60
CA VAL A 76 -9.76 -15.15 12.51
C VAL A 76 -10.41 -16.52 12.63
N ASP A 77 -11.04 -16.98 11.55
CA ASP A 77 -11.46 -18.37 11.39
C ASP A 77 -10.62 -19.02 10.29
N ALA A 78 -9.79 -19.99 10.66
CA ALA A 78 -8.96 -20.79 9.75
C ALA A 78 -9.39 -22.26 9.76
N SER A 79 -10.69 -22.51 9.96
CA SER A 79 -11.25 -23.85 9.93
C SER A 79 -11.11 -24.50 8.54
N PRO A 80 -11.02 -25.84 8.45
CA PRO A 80 -10.92 -26.53 7.16
C PRO A 80 -12.08 -26.29 6.19
N GLY A 81 -13.19 -25.72 6.68
CA GLY A 81 -14.36 -25.37 5.86
C GLY A 81 -14.20 -24.07 5.06
N VAL A 82 -13.19 -23.25 5.36
CA VAL A 82 -12.94 -22.01 4.62
C VAL A 82 -12.51 -22.33 3.20
N THR A 83 -13.23 -21.76 2.24
CA THR A 83 -12.98 -21.93 0.81
C THR A 83 -11.87 -21.00 0.31
N LEU A 84 -11.31 -21.33 -0.86
CA LEU A 84 -10.35 -20.45 -1.53
C LEU A 84 -10.97 -19.09 -1.86
N GLU A 85 -12.22 -19.06 -2.30
CA GLU A 85 -12.93 -17.82 -2.64
C GLU A 85 -13.08 -16.89 -1.43
N GLU A 86 -13.40 -17.43 -0.26
CA GLU A 86 -13.48 -16.68 1.00
C GLU A 86 -12.11 -16.11 1.43
N ASP A 87 -11.01 -16.86 1.27
CA ASP A 87 -9.65 -16.32 1.54
C ASP A 87 -9.24 -15.24 0.53
N LEU A 88 -9.63 -15.39 -0.73
CA LEU A 88 -9.38 -14.36 -1.75
C LEU A 88 -10.22 -13.10 -1.49
N ALA A 89 -11.45 -13.24 -0.99
CA ALA A 89 -12.39 -12.13 -0.72
C ALA A 89 -11.89 -11.13 0.33
N ARG A 90 -11.07 -11.59 1.29
CA ARG A 90 -10.49 -10.72 2.34
C ARG A 90 -9.29 -9.90 1.87
N ARG A 91 -8.80 -10.10 0.64
CA ARG A 91 -7.63 -9.37 0.12
C ARG A 91 -7.98 -7.93 -0.24
N ASP A 92 -6.94 -7.13 -0.45
CA ASP A 92 -7.08 -5.70 -0.71
C ASP A 92 -7.58 -5.42 -2.13
N LEU A 93 -6.86 -5.90 -3.14
CA LEU A 93 -7.10 -5.60 -4.55
C LEU A 93 -7.35 -6.86 -5.38
N THR A 94 -8.22 -6.75 -6.39
CA THR A 94 -8.59 -7.84 -7.33
C THR A 94 -7.35 -8.46 -7.98
N ILE A 95 -6.39 -7.63 -8.39
CA ILE A 95 -5.12 -8.08 -8.97
C ILE A 95 -4.26 -8.95 -8.03
N ASN A 96 -4.51 -8.90 -6.72
CA ASN A 96 -3.84 -9.73 -5.72
C ASN A 96 -4.75 -10.86 -5.20
N ALA A 97 -6.01 -10.89 -5.63
CA ALA A 97 -7.03 -11.86 -5.25
C ALA A 97 -7.23 -12.94 -6.32
N MET A 98 -6.12 -13.34 -6.94
CA MET A 98 -6.05 -14.46 -7.87
C MET A 98 -5.24 -15.61 -7.27
N ALA A 99 -5.57 -16.81 -7.71
CA ALA A 99 -4.88 -18.04 -7.34
C ALA A 99 -4.49 -18.83 -8.59
N MET A 100 -3.41 -19.60 -8.49
CA MET A 100 -2.95 -20.48 -9.54
C MET A 100 -2.67 -21.86 -8.97
N THR A 101 -3.17 -22.89 -9.65
CA THR A 101 -2.86 -24.28 -9.31
C THR A 101 -1.42 -24.63 -9.68
N ALA A 102 -0.89 -25.72 -9.15
CA ALA A 102 0.47 -26.19 -9.47
C ALA A 102 0.67 -26.50 -10.96
N ASP A 103 -0.38 -26.88 -11.69
CA ASP A 103 -0.40 -27.11 -13.14
C ASP A 103 -0.60 -25.82 -13.96
N GLY A 104 -0.73 -24.66 -13.31
CA GLY A 104 -0.76 -23.35 -13.97
C GLY A 104 -2.16 -22.84 -14.35
N ARG A 105 -3.23 -23.50 -13.90
CA ARG A 105 -4.60 -23.04 -14.12
C ARG A 105 -4.90 -21.85 -13.20
N LEU A 106 -5.36 -20.75 -13.80
CA LEU A 106 -5.78 -19.55 -13.08
C LEU A 106 -7.18 -19.74 -12.47
N ILE A 107 -7.34 -19.28 -11.23
CA ILE A 107 -8.59 -19.15 -10.49
C ILE A 107 -8.71 -17.67 -10.11
N ASP A 108 -9.71 -17.01 -10.66
CA ASP A 108 -9.88 -15.56 -10.56
C ASP A 108 -11.37 -15.20 -10.37
N PRO A 109 -11.94 -15.42 -9.17
CA PRO A 109 -13.36 -15.15 -8.90
C PRO A 109 -13.69 -13.66 -8.88
N PHE A 110 -12.69 -12.77 -8.78
CA PHE A 110 -12.87 -11.32 -8.65
C PHE A 110 -12.39 -10.53 -9.88
N HIS A 111 -12.17 -11.21 -11.01
CA HIS A 111 -11.79 -10.60 -12.29
C HIS A 111 -10.49 -9.77 -12.25
N GLY A 112 -9.55 -10.16 -11.38
CA GLY A 112 -8.23 -9.52 -11.25
C GLY A 112 -7.41 -9.55 -12.53
N ALA A 113 -7.54 -10.58 -13.37
CA ALA A 113 -6.83 -10.67 -14.65
C ALA A 113 -7.37 -9.67 -15.69
N GLU A 114 -8.65 -9.30 -15.61
CA GLU A 114 -9.22 -8.24 -16.43
C GLU A 114 -8.75 -6.86 -15.96
N ASP A 115 -8.82 -6.60 -14.66
CA ASP A 115 -8.29 -5.36 -14.07
C ASP A 115 -6.79 -5.19 -14.36
N LEU A 116 -6.02 -6.28 -14.32
CA LEU A 116 -4.59 -6.28 -14.67
C LEU A 116 -4.35 -5.89 -16.14
N ARG A 117 -5.15 -6.43 -17.07
CA ARG A 117 -5.08 -6.06 -18.51
C ARG A 117 -5.49 -4.61 -18.74
N ASN A 118 -6.51 -4.14 -18.03
CA ASN A 118 -7.01 -2.77 -18.13
C ASN A 118 -6.17 -1.77 -17.34
N ARG A 119 -5.14 -2.22 -16.61
CA ARG A 119 -4.28 -1.40 -15.74
C ARG A 119 -5.06 -0.65 -14.65
N VAL A 120 -6.01 -1.34 -14.02
CA VAL A 120 -6.89 -0.78 -12.99
C VAL A 120 -6.63 -1.45 -11.63
N LEU A 121 -6.58 -0.64 -10.57
CA LEU A 121 -6.59 -1.09 -9.18
C LEU A 121 -8.02 -1.00 -8.64
N ARG A 122 -8.60 -2.17 -8.35
CA ARG A 122 -9.96 -2.29 -7.81
C ARG A 122 -9.94 -3.04 -6.48
N HIS A 123 -10.72 -2.59 -5.51
CA HIS A 123 -10.93 -3.34 -4.28
C HIS A 123 -11.65 -4.67 -4.54
N VAL A 124 -11.35 -5.70 -3.75
CA VAL A 124 -11.99 -7.02 -3.89
C VAL A 124 -13.44 -7.00 -3.40
N SER A 125 -13.65 -6.46 -2.20
CA SER A 125 -14.94 -6.51 -1.53
C SER A 125 -15.16 -5.29 -0.64
N PRO A 126 -16.41 -5.00 -0.24
CA PRO A 126 -16.72 -3.87 0.65
C PRO A 126 -15.95 -3.90 1.99
N THR A 127 -15.40 -5.05 2.39
CA THR A 127 -14.54 -5.22 3.57
C THR A 127 -13.22 -4.44 3.50
N PHE A 128 -12.89 -3.82 2.36
CA PHE A 128 -11.74 -2.92 2.21
C PHE A 128 -11.65 -1.86 3.33
N VAL A 129 -12.78 -1.37 3.82
CA VAL A 129 -12.83 -0.36 4.90
C VAL A 129 -12.50 -0.92 6.29
N GLU A 130 -12.35 -2.23 6.44
CA GLU A 130 -12.04 -2.83 7.73
C GLU A 130 -10.58 -2.60 8.14
N ASP A 131 -9.66 -2.55 7.17
CA ASP A 131 -8.22 -2.36 7.39
C ASP A 131 -7.74 -1.03 6.77
N PRO A 132 -7.46 0.01 7.60
CA PRO A 132 -6.99 1.31 7.12
C PRO A 132 -5.68 1.25 6.34
N LEU A 133 -4.86 0.21 6.52
CA LEU A 133 -3.58 0.07 5.81
C LEU A 133 -3.79 -0.16 4.30
N ARG A 134 -4.97 -0.62 3.89
CA ARG A 134 -5.31 -0.85 2.47
C ARG A 134 -5.29 0.43 1.65
N VAL A 135 -5.53 1.60 2.24
CA VAL A 135 -5.41 2.90 1.57
C VAL A 135 -3.97 3.21 1.19
N LEU A 136 -3.02 2.96 2.11
CA LEU A 136 -1.59 3.11 1.84
C LEU A 136 -1.11 2.08 0.82
N ARG A 137 -1.57 0.82 0.92
CA ARG A 137 -1.23 -0.23 -0.06
C ARG A 137 -1.76 0.09 -1.45
N LEU A 138 -2.98 0.62 -1.56
CA LEU A 138 -3.57 1.10 -2.82
C LEU A 138 -2.68 2.16 -3.47
N ALA A 139 -2.31 3.21 -2.72
CA ALA A 139 -1.42 4.26 -3.20
C ALA A 139 -0.02 3.71 -3.59
N ARG A 140 0.53 2.78 -2.80
CA ARG A 140 1.80 2.12 -3.12
C ARG A 140 1.70 1.34 -4.43
N PHE A 141 0.64 0.56 -4.63
CA PHE A 141 0.46 -0.20 -5.86
C PHE A 141 0.26 0.71 -7.07
N ALA A 142 -0.41 1.85 -6.92
CA ALA A 142 -0.52 2.85 -7.98
C ALA A 142 0.86 3.39 -8.39
N ALA A 143 1.75 3.62 -7.41
CA ALA A 143 3.14 4.03 -7.66
C ALA A 143 4.02 2.93 -8.26
N GLN A 144 3.81 1.67 -7.88
CA GLN A 144 4.63 0.54 -8.35
C GLN A 144 4.25 0.07 -9.74
N LEU A 145 2.95 0.02 -10.04
CA LEU A 145 2.43 -0.55 -11.29
C LEU A 145 2.09 0.53 -12.33
N GLU A 146 1.98 1.79 -11.92
CA GLU A 146 1.52 2.90 -12.76
C GLU A 146 0.12 2.63 -13.32
N PHE A 147 -0.77 2.18 -12.44
CA PHE A 147 -2.16 1.84 -12.74
C PHE A 147 -3.09 2.94 -12.23
N ASP A 148 -4.26 3.03 -12.85
CA ASP A 148 -5.33 3.91 -12.39
C ASP A 148 -6.15 3.21 -11.30
N VAL A 149 -6.79 3.99 -10.44
CA VAL A 149 -7.67 3.45 -9.40
C VAL A 149 -9.11 3.50 -9.88
N ALA A 150 -9.85 2.41 -9.70
CA ALA A 150 -11.27 2.36 -10.07
C ALA A 150 -12.09 3.40 -9.27
N PRO A 151 -13.05 4.12 -9.88
CA PRO A 151 -13.81 5.17 -9.21
C PRO A 151 -14.51 4.72 -7.91
N GLU A 152 -15.08 3.52 -7.88
CA GLU A 152 -15.71 2.96 -6.68
C GLU A 152 -14.69 2.65 -5.57
N THR A 153 -13.44 2.38 -5.92
CA THR A 153 -12.35 2.14 -4.97
C THR A 153 -11.86 3.46 -4.38
N ILE A 154 -11.80 4.53 -5.18
CA ILE A 154 -11.56 5.89 -4.69
C ILE A 154 -12.63 6.28 -3.66
N GLU A 155 -13.92 6.06 -3.96
CA GLU A 155 -14.99 6.41 -3.03
C GLU A 155 -14.91 5.61 -1.73
N LEU A 156 -14.61 4.31 -1.83
CA LEU A 156 -14.42 3.45 -0.65
C LEU A 156 -13.24 3.92 0.22
N ALA A 157 -12.12 4.28 -0.41
CA ALA A 157 -10.94 4.82 0.26
C ALA A 157 -11.22 6.18 0.92
N ARG A 158 -12.00 7.07 0.28
CA ARG A 158 -12.45 8.34 0.87
C ARG A 158 -13.29 8.12 2.12
N ARG A 159 -14.23 7.16 2.08
CA ARG A 159 -15.04 6.82 3.27
C ARG A 159 -14.17 6.35 4.42
N LEU A 160 -13.16 5.52 4.15
CA LEU A 160 -12.20 5.06 5.15
C LEU A 160 -11.31 6.20 5.67
N ALA A 161 -10.84 7.10 4.81
CA ALA A 161 -10.04 8.24 5.23
C ALA A 161 -10.82 9.20 6.16
N ARG A 162 -12.12 9.35 5.92
CA ARG A 162 -13.02 10.21 6.70
C ARG A 162 -13.54 9.55 8.00
N SER A 163 -13.32 8.26 8.20
CA SER A 163 -13.84 7.56 9.39
C SER A 163 -13.01 7.75 10.66
N GLY A 164 -11.79 8.32 10.55
CA GLY A 164 -10.81 8.43 11.65
C GLY A 164 -9.93 7.18 11.83
N GLU A 165 -10.20 6.08 11.11
CA GLU A 165 -9.44 4.83 11.27
C GLU A 165 -7.95 4.97 10.88
N LEU A 166 -7.61 5.90 9.98
CA LEU A 166 -6.22 6.16 9.58
C LEU A 166 -5.35 6.65 10.74
N GLU A 167 -5.93 7.33 11.74
CA GLU A 167 -5.21 7.86 12.91
C GLU A 167 -4.75 6.75 13.86
N HIS A 168 -5.35 5.56 13.74
CA HIS A 168 -5.04 4.38 14.53
C HIS A 168 -4.03 3.45 13.86
N LEU A 169 -3.46 3.85 12.71
CA LEU A 169 -2.45 3.07 12.03
C LEU A 169 -1.16 2.96 12.86
N VAL A 170 -0.60 1.76 12.87
CA VAL A 170 0.70 1.49 13.49
C VAL A 170 1.80 2.24 12.71
N PRO A 171 2.58 3.12 13.34
CA PRO A 171 3.58 3.96 12.67
C PRO A 171 4.53 3.19 11.74
N GLU A 172 5.04 2.06 12.20
CA GLU A 172 6.01 1.23 11.48
C GLU A 172 5.40 0.65 10.19
N ARG A 173 4.09 0.37 10.18
CA ARG A 173 3.37 -0.08 8.98
C ARG A 173 3.22 1.05 7.97
N VAL A 174 2.95 2.27 8.43
CA VAL A 174 2.89 3.45 7.56
C VAL A 174 4.24 3.71 6.91
N TRP A 175 5.32 3.65 7.70
CA TRP A 175 6.68 3.81 7.20
C TRP A 175 7.04 2.76 6.15
N GLN A 176 6.72 1.48 6.38
CA GLN A 176 6.98 0.40 5.41
C GLN A 176 6.30 0.67 4.06
N GLU A 177 5.04 1.11 4.06
CA GLU A 177 4.32 1.41 2.82
C GLU A 177 4.90 2.65 2.12
N LEU A 178 5.24 3.71 2.88
CA LEU A 178 5.88 4.91 2.35
C LEU A 178 7.25 4.60 1.74
N GLN A 179 8.11 3.87 2.44
CA GLN A 179 9.45 3.48 1.96
C GLN A 179 9.35 2.68 0.65
N ARG A 180 8.42 1.71 0.58
CA ARG A 180 8.18 0.93 -0.64
C ARG A 180 7.60 1.75 -1.78
N ALA A 181 6.81 2.77 -1.48
CA ALA A 181 6.31 3.71 -2.48
C ALA A 181 7.43 4.62 -3.00
N MET A 182 8.37 5.04 -2.16
CA MET A 182 9.55 5.80 -2.60
C MET A 182 10.48 4.95 -3.48
N ALA A 183 10.59 3.64 -3.21
CA ALA A 183 11.31 2.70 -4.07
C ALA A 183 10.58 2.35 -5.39
N ALA A 184 9.34 2.82 -5.58
CA ALA A 184 8.52 2.46 -6.73
C ALA A 184 8.95 3.22 -8.01
N ARG A 185 8.46 2.78 -9.17
CA ARG A 185 8.78 3.44 -10.45
C ARG A 185 8.22 4.86 -10.56
N ALA A 186 7.00 5.09 -10.04
CA ALA A 186 6.33 6.39 -10.09
C ALA A 186 5.92 6.86 -8.68
N PRO A 187 6.86 7.28 -7.81
CA PRO A 187 6.57 7.67 -6.43
C PRO A 187 5.56 8.81 -6.32
N ARG A 188 5.46 9.70 -7.32
CA ARG A 188 4.43 10.77 -7.35
C ARG A 188 3.00 10.24 -7.23
N ARG A 189 2.70 9.08 -7.83
CA ARG A 189 1.36 8.47 -7.82
C ARG A 189 0.91 8.14 -6.40
N PHE A 190 1.85 7.84 -5.50
CA PHE A 190 1.54 7.61 -4.09
C PHE A 190 0.94 8.87 -3.45
N VAL A 191 1.55 10.03 -3.67
CA VAL A 191 1.07 11.33 -3.15
C VAL A 191 -0.26 11.69 -3.79
N GLU A 192 -0.37 11.57 -5.12
CA GLU A 192 -1.60 11.87 -5.86
C GLU A 192 -2.78 11.03 -5.39
N VAL A 193 -2.62 9.70 -5.28
CA VAL A 193 -3.70 8.81 -4.85
C VAL A 193 -4.08 9.09 -3.40
N LEU A 194 -3.11 9.27 -2.49
CA LEU A 194 -3.43 9.63 -1.11
C LEU A 194 -4.19 10.96 -1.03
N ARG A 195 -3.86 11.92 -1.89
CA ARG A 195 -4.57 13.21 -1.93
C ARG A 195 -5.98 13.06 -2.49
N GLU A 196 -6.12 12.31 -3.60
CA GLU A 196 -7.41 12.04 -4.24
C GLU A 196 -8.40 11.36 -3.30
N VAL A 197 -7.91 10.43 -2.46
CA VAL A 197 -8.72 9.71 -1.46
C VAL A 197 -8.78 10.43 -0.11
N GLU A 198 -8.28 11.66 -0.02
CA GLU A 198 -8.27 12.50 1.20
C GLU A 198 -7.49 11.94 2.39
N ALA A 199 -6.62 10.95 2.16
CA ALA A 199 -5.76 10.38 3.19
C ALA A 199 -4.48 11.18 3.41
N LEU A 200 -4.01 11.95 2.41
CA LEU A 200 -2.77 12.71 2.50
C LEU A 200 -2.81 13.72 3.66
N LYS A 201 -3.90 14.49 3.79
CA LYS A 201 -4.09 15.46 4.88
C LYS A 201 -4.12 14.84 6.28
N VAL A 202 -4.45 13.55 6.39
CA VAL A 202 -4.53 12.84 7.67
C VAL A 202 -3.15 12.27 8.04
N LEU A 203 -2.49 11.61 7.09
CA LEU A 203 -1.23 10.90 7.34
C LEU A 203 -0.01 11.83 7.24
N PHE A 204 0.00 12.70 6.24
CA PHE A 204 1.10 13.59 5.93
C PHE A 204 0.61 15.04 5.77
N PRO A 205 0.00 15.64 6.81
CA PRO A 205 -0.53 17.01 6.74
C PRO A 205 0.53 18.04 6.33
N GLU A 206 1.79 17.81 6.68
CA GLU A 206 2.90 18.67 6.27
C GLU A 206 3.08 18.70 4.74
N ILE A 207 2.83 17.58 4.06
CA ILE A 207 2.93 17.45 2.59
C ILE A 207 1.67 18.02 1.94
N ASP A 208 0.48 17.69 2.45
CA ASP A 208 -0.79 18.21 1.91
C ASP A 208 -0.84 19.74 1.91
N ALA A 209 -0.28 20.37 2.95
CA ALA A 209 -0.23 21.82 3.10
C ALA A 209 0.62 22.55 2.03
N LEU A 210 1.43 21.84 1.24
CA LEU A 210 2.19 22.46 0.15
C LEU A 210 1.32 22.82 -1.06
N PHE A 211 0.23 22.09 -1.26
CA PHE A 211 -0.61 22.32 -2.41
C PHE A 211 -1.48 23.57 -2.23
N GLY A 212 -1.47 24.44 -3.23
CA GLY A 212 -2.05 25.77 -3.19
C GLY A 212 -1.08 26.87 -2.75
N ILE A 213 0.15 26.52 -2.34
CA ILE A 213 1.19 27.48 -1.93
C ILE A 213 1.93 28.00 -3.17
N PRO A 214 1.84 29.31 -3.50
CA PRO A 214 2.32 29.84 -4.76
C PRO A 214 3.84 30.01 -4.81
N GLN A 215 4.47 29.62 -5.92
CA GLN A 215 5.91 29.72 -6.17
C GLN A 215 6.27 30.78 -7.24
N PRO A 216 7.53 31.27 -7.27
CA PRO A 216 7.96 32.27 -8.24
C PRO A 216 7.98 31.69 -9.66
N ALA A 217 7.08 32.15 -10.53
CA ALA A 217 6.92 31.67 -11.91
C ALA A 217 8.21 31.66 -12.75
N ARG A 218 9.19 32.51 -12.42
CA ARG A 218 10.50 32.55 -13.10
C ARG A 218 11.27 31.23 -12.97
N TYR A 219 11.18 30.57 -11.82
CA TYR A 219 11.91 29.34 -11.52
C TYR A 219 10.97 28.13 -11.44
N HIS A 220 9.69 28.37 -11.14
CA HIS A 220 8.64 27.39 -10.96
C HIS A 220 7.43 27.75 -11.83
N PRO A 221 7.45 27.47 -13.15
CA PRO A 221 6.35 27.77 -14.07
C PRO A 221 5.00 27.13 -13.68
N GLU A 222 5.04 26.03 -12.91
CA GLU A 222 3.90 25.36 -12.30
C GLU A 222 3.18 26.21 -11.25
N ILE A 223 3.87 27.20 -10.67
CA ILE A 223 3.37 28.17 -9.68
C ILE A 223 2.88 27.52 -8.38
N ASP A 224 2.77 26.21 -8.26
CA ASP A 224 2.29 25.51 -7.06
C ASP A 224 3.40 24.68 -6.42
N THR A 225 3.57 24.81 -5.10
CA THR A 225 4.63 24.10 -4.36
C THR A 225 4.39 22.59 -4.29
N GLY A 226 3.13 22.15 -4.21
CA GLY A 226 2.78 20.74 -4.25
C GLY A 226 2.96 20.13 -5.64
N GLU A 227 2.59 20.84 -6.71
CA GLU A 227 2.90 20.40 -8.08
C GLU A 227 4.42 20.35 -8.32
N HIS A 228 5.17 21.33 -7.81
CA HIS A 228 6.63 21.32 -7.84
C HIS A 228 7.20 20.07 -7.17
N LEU A 229 6.68 19.70 -5.99
CA LEU A 229 7.07 18.50 -5.28
C LEU A 229 6.88 17.23 -6.13
N LEU A 230 5.75 17.11 -6.83
CA LEU A 230 5.48 15.97 -7.70
C LEU A 230 6.48 15.90 -8.87
N LEU A 231 6.80 17.04 -9.50
CA LEU A 231 7.82 17.13 -10.55
C LEU A 231 9.22 16.78 -10.04
N ALA A 232 9.56 17.23 -8.82
CA ALA A 232 10.84 16.92 -8.19
C ALA A 232 10.97 15.42 -7.87
N LEU A 233 9.88 14.77 -7.45
CA LEU A 233 9.85 13.32 -7.24
C LEU A 233 10.06 12.53 -8.54
N ASP A 234 9.45 12.96 -9.66
CA ASP A 234 9.69 12.34 -10.97
C ASP A 234 11.15 12.49 -11.40
N ALA A 235 11.71 13.69 -11.25
CA ALA A 235 13.11 13.94 -11.54
C ALA A 235 14.02 13.05 -10.69
N ALA A 236 13.78 12.96 -9.38
CA ALA A 236 14.52 12.08 -8.48
C ALA A 236 14.40 10.60 -8.89
N ALA A 237 13.19 10.16 -9.27
CA ALA A 237 12.96 8.80 -9.72
C ALA A 237 13.74 8.44 -11.00
N SER A 238 13.91 9.41 -11.90
CA SER A 238 14.72 9.24 -13.11
C SER A 238 16.24 9.20 -12.84
N LEU A 239 16.70 9.70 -11.69
CA LEU A 239 18.12 9.86 -11.36
C LEU A 239 18.65 8.80 -10.39
N THR A 240 17.81 8.22 -9.55
CA THR A 240 18.23 7.24 -8.53
C THR A 240 17.09 6.32 -8.14
N ASP A 241 17.40 5.07 -7.80
CA ASP A 241 16.47 4.12 -7.19
C ASP A 241 16.53 4.09 -5.66
N ASP A 242 17.37 4.94 -5.05
CA ASP A 242 17.50 5.01 -3.59
C ASP A 242 16.24 5.64 -2.95
N PRO A 243 15.45 4.88 -2.17
CA PRO A 243 14.25 5.39 -1.52
C PRO A 243 14.56 6.48 -0.49
N LEU A 244 15.76 6.51 0.10
CA LEU A 244 16.15 7.56 1.07
C LEU A 244 16.34 8.91 0.38
N VAL A 245 16.93 8.92 -0.82
CA VAL A 245 17.07 10.16 -1.60
C VAL A 245 15.71 10.68 -2.03
N ARG A 246 14.84 9.80 -2.53
CA ARG A 246 13.47 10.17 -2.94
C ARG A 246 12.62 10.63 -1.75
N PHE A 247 12.81 10.03 -0.57
CA PHE A 247 12.20 10.51 0.67
C PHE A 247 12.74 11.89 1.08
N ALA A 248 14.04 12.16 0.95
CA ALA A 248 14.58 13.49 1.20
C ALA A 248 13.96 14.55 0.25
N VAL A 249 13.78 14.20 -1.02
CA VAL A 249 13.08 15.05 -2.00
C VAL A 249 11.62 15.27 -1.62
N LEU A 250 10.92 14.23 -1.13
CA LEU A 250 9.53 14.34 -0.64
C LEU A 250 9.38 15.42 0.45
N LEU A 251 10.43 15.67 1.23
CA LEU A 251 10.39 16.56 2.39
C LEU A 251 11.16 17.87 2.22
N HIS A 252 11.81 18.10 1.07
CA HIS A 252 12.80 19.17 0.95
C HIS A 252 12.24 20.58 1.13
N ASP A 253 10.96 20.78 0.81
CA ASP A 253 10.32 22.09 0.72
C ASP A 253 9.17 22.31 1.73
N LEU A 254 8.99 21.42 2.72
CA LEU A 254 7.87 21.49 3.66
C LEU A 254 7.71 22.87 4.31
N GLY A 255 8.82 23.57 4.56
CA GLY A 255 8.82 24.88 5.19
C GLY A 255 8.10 25.96 4.40
N LYS A 256 7.90 25.81 3.08
CA LYS A 256 7.18 26.80 2.26
C LYS A 256 5.73 26.95 2.72
N ALA A 257 5.07 25.86 3.12
CA ALA A 257 3.73 25.89 3.71
C ALA A 257 3.67 26.62 5.06
N ALA A 258 4.79 26.74 5.77
CA ALA A 258 4.88 27.46 7.04
C ALA A 258 5.27 28.93 6.89
N THR A 259 5.58 29.40 5.67
CA THR A 259 5.91 30.81 5.44
C THR A 259 4.66 31.69 5.51
N PRO A 260 4.72 32.88 6.14
CA PRO A 260 3.60 33.82 6.16
C PRO A 260 3.21 34.25 4.74
N PRO A 261 1.91 34.41 4.42
CA PRO A 261 1.45 34.81 3.09
C PRO A 261 2.08 36.10 2.55
N GLU A 262 2.49 37.02 3.42
CA GLU A 262 3.14 38.28 3.05
C GLU A 262 4.54 38.07 2.44
N GLN A 263 5.13 36.88 2.62
CA GLN A 263 6.44 36.51 2.09
C GLN A 263 6.34 35.68 0.81
N TRP A 264 5.13 35.33 0.38
CA TRP A 264 4.89 34.59 -0.85
C TRP A 264 5.12 35.50 -2.07
N PRO A 265 5.61 34.94 -3.19
CA PRO A 265 6.02 33.55 -3.40
C PRO A 265 7.52 33.32 -3.08
N SER A 266 8.20 34.29 -2.46
CA SER A 266 9.67 34.22 -2.29
C SER A 266 10.14 33.25 -1.19
N HIS A 267 9.26 32.92 -0.24
CA HIS A 267 9.48 31.92 0.81
C HIS A 267 10.83 32.03 1.55
N ARG A 268 11.25 33.25 1.90
CA ARG A 268 12.56 33.46 2.55
C ARG A 268 12.64 32.72 3.89
N GLY A 269 13.69 31.93 4.09
CA GLY A 269 13.92 31.20 5.34
C GLY A 269 13.06 29.95 5.50
N HIS A 270 12.37 29.49 4.45
CA HIS A 270 11.59 28.25 4.47
C HIS A 270 12.46 27.04 4.84
N GLU A 271 13.75 27.05 4.53
CA GLU A 271 14.68 25.97 4.82
C GLU A 271 14.76 25.70 6.33
N ALA A 272 14.83 26.78 7.14
CA ALA A 272 14.83 26.68 8.59
C ALA A 272 13.44 26.36 9.16
N LEU A 273 12.38 26.90 8.55
CA LEU A 273 10.99 26.60 8.94
C LEU A 273 10.58 25.15 8.66
N GLY A 274 11.23 24.50 7.69
CA GLY A 274 10.99 23.10 7.34
C GLY A 274 11.51 22.11 8.38
N VAL A 275 12.63 22.41 9.06
CA VAL A 275 13.28 21.48 9.99
C VAL A 275 12.32 20.94 11.07
N PRO A 276 11.54 21.76 11.79
CA PRO A 276 10.57 21.25 12.76
C PRO A 276 9.45 20.40 12.14
N LEU A 277 9.09 20.65 10.87
CA LEU A 277 8.06 19.87 10.16
C LEU A 277 8.58 18.47 9.84
N VAL A 278 9.80 18.40 9.31
CA VAL A 278 10.51 17.14 9.03
C VAL A 278 10.66 16.34 10.32
N ASP A 279 11.14 16.96 11.40
CA ASP A 279 11.31 16.30 12.70
C ASP A 279 10.00 15.72 13.24
N ARG A 280 8.89 16.45 13.11
CA ARG A 280 7.57 15.95 13.55
C ARG A 280 7.11 14.76 12.72
N LEU A 281 7.24 14.83 11.40
CA LEU A 281 6.86 13.73 10.51
C LEU A 281 7.71 12.48 10.80
N CYS A 282 9.03 12.63 10.90
CA CYS A 282 9.92 11.50 11.21
C CYS A 282 9.63 10.91 12.60
N ARG A 283 9.39 11.74 13.63
CA ARG A 283 9.02 11.23 14.97
C ARG A 283 7.66 10.51 14.98
N ARG A 284 6.73 10.91 14.11
CA ARG A 284 5.42 10.26 13.96
C ARG A 284 5.57 8.82 13.44
N TYR A 285 6.52 8.59 12.53
CA TYR A 285 6.65 7.30 11.81
C TYR A 285 7.90 6.47 12.10
N ARG A 286 8.81 6.98 12.95
CA ARG A 286 10.02 6.33 13.50
C ARG A 286 10.92 5.63 12.48
#